data_AF-A0AAN8CA60-F1
#
_entry.id   AF-A0AAN8CA60-F1
#
_cell.length_a   1.000
_cell.length_b   1.000
_cell.length_c   1.000
_cell.angle_alpha   90.00
_cell.angle_beta   90.00
_cell.angle_gamma   90.00
#
_symmetry.space_group_name_H-M   'P 1'
#
loop_
_entity.id
_entity.type
_entity.pdbx_description
1 polymer ?
#
loop_
_entity_poly.entity_id
_entity_poly.type
_entity_poly.pdbx_seq_one_letter_code
_entity_poly.pdbx_strand_id
1 'polypeptide(L)'
;MDLDGWYYMGTEYLECSSCTKKCASWSVSIRKQLDLDHQLLFPAVLTYRLSCDRKVLAQMKGRTLGSSASRLRSFLVEQHKAEWMRRSIHYLNTCRKFLVAGVQMPPPQPPPQMVPVPSCGWLLSTYVLESFTRLEEMKAKVTSTFGSILKMDSTRKLTKKLAGADAGTALWMSSVGNELGQVLMSVLTAAEGYGLRDMTRGLQERYQLAGKEPPQVLYVDRDCCRRDGGTCAAAALVPA
;
A
#
# COMPACT_ATOMS: atom_id res chain seq x y z
N MET A 1 9.83 -1.19 13.93
CA MET A 1 8.97 -0.18 14.59
C MET A 1 7.60 -0.78 14.79
N ASP A 2 7.09 -0.73 16.02
CA ASP A 2 5.71 -1.10 16.37
C ASP A 2 4.95 0.14 16.89
N LEU A 3 3.82 -0.10 17.57
CA LEU A 3 2.97 0.95 18.14
C LEU A 3 3.62 1.68 19.31
N ASP A 4 4.51 1.01 20.05
CA ASP A 4 5.04 1.50 21.32
C ASP A 4 6.51 1.96 21.22
N GLY A 5 7.21 1.61 20.14
CA GLY A 5 8.57 2.05 19.89
C GLY A 5 9.31 1.26 18.80
N TRP A 6 10.54 0.93 19.13
CA TRP A 6 11.46 0.18 18.29
C TRP A 6 11.84 -1.13 18.96
N TYR A 7 11.84 -2.21 18.18
CA TYR A 7 12.36 -3.50 18.58
C TYR A 7 13.49 -3.91 17.62
N TYR A 8 14.46 -4.63 18.16
CA TYR A 8 15.48 -5.28 17.35
C TYR A 8 14.89 -6.55 16.76
N MET A 9 15.10 -6.74 15.46
CA MET A 9 14.82 -8.02 14.81
C MET A 9 16.12 -8.81 14.76
N GLY A 10 16.16 -9.91 15.51
CA GLY A 10 17.14 -10.96 15.25
C GLY A 10 16.79 -11.61 13.91
N THR A 11 17.76 -11.66 12.99
CA THR A 11 17.64 -12.43 11.75
C THR A 11 18.81 -13.37 11.64
N GLU A 12 18.51 -14.63 11.36
CA GLU A 12 19.52 -15.59 10.92
C GLU A 12 19.85 -15.31 9.45
N TYR A 13 21.11 -15.52 9.09
CA TYR A 13 21.56 -15.50 7.70
C TYR A 13 21.59 -16.94 7.20
N LEU A 14 20.77 -17.22 6.19
CA LEU A 14 20.74 -18.49 5.49
C LEU A 14 21.80 -18.47 4.39
N GLU A 15 22.47 -19.59 4.18
CA GLU A 15 23.46 -19.75 3.12
C GLU A 15 22.92 -20.73 2.08
N CYS A 16 22.98 -20.34 0.81
CA CYS A 16 22.60 -21.24 -0.27
C CYS A 16 23.65 -22.34 -0.44
N SER A 17 23.24 -23.60 -0.38
CA SER A 17 24.15 -24.75 -0.54
C SER A 17 24.85 -24.80 -1.90
N SER A 18 24.25 -24.23 -2.95
CA SER A 18 24.79 -24.29 -4.31
C SER A 18 25.68 -23.10 -4.67
N CYS A 19 25.33 -21.89 -4.23
CA CYS A 19 26.05 -20.67 -4.62
C CYS A 19 26.69 -19.91 -3.45
N THR A 20 26.65 -20.48 -2.23
CA THR A 20 27.20 -19.94 -0.96
C THR A 20 26.78 -18.52 -0.60
N LYS A 21 25.79 -17.97 -1.31
CA LYS A 21 25.26 -16.63 -1.06
C LYS A 21 24.51 -16.61 0.26
N LYS A 22 24.89 -15.66 1.13
CA LYS A 22 24.20 -15.38 2.39
C LYS A 22 23.02 -14.45 2.16
N CYS A 23 21.85 -14.88 2.61
CA CYS A 23 20.60 -14.14 2.53
C CYS A 23 19.99 -14.07 3.94
N ALA A 24 19.49 -12.90 4.36
CA ALA A 24 18.71 -12.84 5.58
C ALA A 24 17.46 -13.72 5.44
N SER A 25 17.13 -14.50 6.48
CA SER A 25 15.92 -15.34 6.55
C SER A 25 14.63 -14.55 6.27
N TRP A 26 14.61 -13.28 6.66
CA TRP A 26 13.50 -12.37 6.41
C TRP A 26 13.44 -11.77 5.01
N SER A 27 14.39 -12.10 4.12
CA SER A 27 14.41 -11.57 2.77
C SER A 27 13.14 -11.96 2.00
N VAL A 28 12.63 -11.03 1.19
CA VAL A 28 11.39 -11.22 0.44
C VAL A 28 11.47 -12.44 -0.48
N SER A 29 12.63 -12.69 -1.10
CA SER A 29 12.85 -13.82 -1.99
C SER A 29 12.77 -15.17 -1.29
N ILE A 30 13.15 -15.25 0.00
CA ILE A 30 13.01 -16.47 0.80
C ILE A 30 11.57 -16.60 1.28
N ARG A 31 10.98 -15.53 1.83
CA ARG A 31 9.58 -15.53 2.28
C ARG A 31 8.59 -15.93 1.20
N LYS A 32 8.81 -15.52 -0.06
CA LYS A 32 7.93 -15.88 -1.19
C LYS A 32 7.94 -17.36 -1.55
N GLN A 33 8.92 -18.14 -1.07
CA GLN A 33 8.98 -19.58 -1.29
C GLN A 33 8.11 -20.36 -0.29
N LEU A 34 7.75 -19.72 0.83
CA LEU A 34 6.85 -20.29 1.83
C LEU A 34 5.41 -20.18 1.33
N ASP A 35 4.53 -21.05 1.82
CA ASP A 35 3.11 -20.92 1.55
C ASP A 35 2.50 -19.73 2.35
N LEU A 36 1.23 -19.44 2.08
CA LEU A 36 0.58 -18.25 2.61
C LEU A 36 0.49 -18.25 4.15
N ASP A 37 0.31 -19.41 4.79
CA ASP A 37 0.13 -19.45 6.25
C ASP A 37 1.42 -19.04 6.97
N HIS A 38 2.57 -19.55 6.53
CA HIS A 38 3.90 -19.25 7.07
C HIS A 38 4.29 -17.82 6.74
N GLN A 39 3.93 -17.30 5.56
CA GLN A 39 4.16 -15.89 5.22
C GLN A 39 3.44 -14.92 6.16
N LEU A 40 2.29 -15.31 6.72
CA LEU A 40 1.53 -14.50 7.67
C LEU A 40 2.15 -14.48 9.08
N LEU A 41 2.99 -15.46 9.42
CA LEU A 41 3.74 -15.48 10.68
C LEU A 41 4.81 -14.37 10.77
N PHE A 42 5.11 -13.67 9.67
CA PHE A 42 6.06 -12.56 9.66
C PHE A 42 5.34 -11.23 9.93
N PRO A 43 5.39 -10.69 11.17
CA PRO A 43 4.64 -9.50 11.57
C PRO A 43 5.16 -8.21 10.93
N ALA A 44 6.37 -8.19 10.37
CA ALA A 44 7.02 -6.98 9.90
C ALA A 44 7.18 -6.92 8.37
N VAL A 45 7.05 -5.71 7.84
CA VAL A 45 7.40 -5.33 6.47
C VAL A 45 8.77 -4.69 6.49
N LEU A 46 9.68 -5.26 5.71
CA LEU A 46 11.06 -4.81 5.64
C LEU A 46 11.23 -3.74 4.55
N THR A 47 11.99 -2.71 4.90
CA THR A 47 12.59 -1.76 3.95
C THR A 47 14.11 -1.88 4.00
N TYR A 48 14.82 -1.11 3.18
CA TYR A 48 16.28 -1.16 3.10
C TYR A 48 16.99 -0.92 4.44
N ARG A 49 16.47 -0.04 5.31
CA ARG A 49 17.10 0.31 6.60
C ARG A 49 16.23 0.07 7.83
N LEU A 50 14.93 -0.11 7.65
CA LEU A 50 13.95 -0.10 8.75
C LEU A 50 12.87 -1.16 8.52
N SER A 51 12.16 -1.53 9.57
CA SER A 51 10.98 -2.39 9.50
C SER A 51 9.77 -1.76 10.15
N CYS A 52 8.60 -2.03 9.59
CA CYS A 52 7.31 -1.58 10.12
C CYS A 52 6.45 -2.80 10.46
N ASP A 53 5.93 -2.85 11.68
CA ASP A 53 4.97 -3.86 12.06
C ASP A 53 3.66 -3.70 11.25
N ARG A 54 3.10 -4.82 10.78
CA ARG A 54 1.84 -4.86 10.04
C ARG A 54 0.68 -4.28 10.85
N LYS A 55 0.72 -4.32 12.18
CA LYS A 55 -0.29 -3.67 13.06
C LYS A 55 -0.28 -2.15 12.92
N VAL A 56 0.91 -1.54 12.74
CA VAL A 56 1.03 -0.10 12.46
C VAL A 56 0.42 0.20 11.09
N LEU A 57 0.74 -0.61 10.08
CA LEU A 57 0.20 -0.44 8.72
C LEU A 57 -1.31 -0.68 8.66
N ALA A 58 -1.85 -1.57 9.49
CA ALA A 58 -3.28 -1.84 9.58
C ALA A 58 -4.09 -0.60 9.97
N GLN A 59 -3.51 0.34 10.72
CA GLN A 59 -4.16 1.61 11.05
C GLN A 59 -4.42 2.49 9.81
N MET A 60 -3.66 2.31 8.73
CA MET A 60 -3.90 2.97 7.44
C MET A 60 -4.92 2.26 6.56
N LYS A 61 -5.31 1.01 6.89
CA LYS A 61 -6.30 0.24 6.11
C LYS A 61 -7.73 0.72 6.36
N GLY A 62 -8.01 1.40 7.47
CA GLY A 62 -9.32 1.95 7.79
C GLY A 62 -9.77 3.00 6.77
N ARG A 63 -10.97 2.84 6.19
CA ARG A 63 -11.57 3.80 5.23
C ARG A 63 -12.39 4.90 5.90
N THR A 64 -12.10 5.22 7.16
CA THR A 64 -12.78 6.29 7.89
C THR A 64 -12.23 7.64 7.48
N LEU A 65 -13.09 8.67 7.39
CA LEU A 65 -12.64 10.06 7.22
C LEU A 65 -11.55 10.38 8.26
N GLY A 66 -10.35 10.72 7.78
CA GLY A 66 -9.20 11.06 8.62
C GLY A 66 -8.12 9.99 8.76
N SER A 67 -8.17 8.84 8.09
CA SER A 67 -7.07 7.87 8.03
C SER A 67 -5.92 8.34 7.11
N SER A 68 -5.23 9.41 7.51
CA SER A 68 -4.05 9.91 6.81
C SER A 68 -2.75 9.43 7.47
N ALA A 69 -1.68 9.34 6.67
CA ALA A 69 -0.34 9.06 7.19
C ALA A 69 0.10 10.11 8.24
N SER A 70 -0.35 11.37 8.10
CA SER A 70 -0.10 12.42 9.09
C SER A 70 -0.79 12.14 10.42
N ARG A 71 -2.05 11.69 10.42
CA ARG A 71 -2.74 11.29 11.65
C ARG A 71 -2.05 10.11 12.31
N LEU A 72 -1.72 9.08 11.54
CA LEU A 72 -1.00 7.92 12.07
C LEU A 72 0.34 8.34 12.68
N ARG A 73 1.11 9.19 12.00
CA ARG A 73 2.37 9.69 12.53
C ARG A 73 2.18 10.45 13.85
N SER A 74 1.22 11.36 13.93
CA SER A 74 0.95 12.09 15.18
C SER A 74 0.59 11.13 16.31
N PHE A 75 -0.26 10.13 16.03
CA PHE A 75 -0.59 9.09 16.99
C PHE A 75 0.67 8.33 17.47
N LEU A 76 1.50 7.85 16.54
CA LEU A 76 2.73 7.13 16.87
C LEU A 76 3.71 7.98 17.68
N VAL A 77 3.83 9.27 17.36
CA VAL A 77 4.68 10.19 18.11
C VAL A 77 4.24 10.29 19.57
N GLU A 78 2.94 10.41 19.82
CA GLU A 78 2.43 10.48 21.19
C GLU A 78 2.58 9.15 21.93
N GLN A 79 2.30 8.02 21.27
CA GLN A 79 2.51 6.70 21.88
C GLN A 79 3.99 6.43 22.20
N HIS A 80 4.90 6.68 21.25
CA HIS A 80 6.33 6.45 21.45
C HIS A 80 6.90 7.36 22.54
N LYS A 81 6.46 8.62 22.62
CA LYS A 81 6.85 9.54 23.71
C LYS A 81 6.37 9.04 25.07
N ALA A 82 5.11 8.60 25.16
CA ALA A 82 4.54 8.10 26.40
C ALA A 82 5.30 6.86 26.90
N GLU A 83 5.55 5.90 26.01
CA GLU A 83 6.29 4.68 26.36
C GLU A 83 7.77 4.98 26.70
N TRP A 84 8.42 5.86 25.93
CA TRP A 84 9.79 6.29 26.23
C TRP A 84 9.88 6.95 27.62
N MET A 85 8.92 7.81 27.96
CA MET A 85 8.87 8.46 29.27
C MET A 85 8.63 7.42 30.37
N ARG A 86 7.71 6.47 30.17
CA ARG A 86 7.44 5.37 31.12
C ARG A 86 8.70 4.55 31.39
N ARG A 87 9.43 4.16 30.34
CA ARG A 87 10.71 3.42 30.45
C ARG A 87 11.80 4.23 31.13
N SER A 88 11.88 5.53 30.84
CA SER A 88 12.85 6.44 31.46
C SER A 88 12.61 6.59 32.96
N ILE A 89 11.36 6.76 33.37
CA ILE A 89 10.97 6.80 34.80
C ILE A 89 11.31 5.48 35.47
N HIS A 90 10.98 4.35 34.84
CA HIS A 90 11.28 3.03 35.38
C HIS A 90 12.79 2.82 35.57
N TYR A 91 13.60 3.17 34.56
CA TYR A 91 15.06 3.11 34.63
C TYR A 91 15.62 3.94 35.79
N LEU A 92 15.23 5.22 35.89
CA LEU A 92 15.71 6.12 36.94
C LEU A 92 15.32 5.62 38.34
N ASN A 93 14.09 5.11 38.50
CA ASN A 93 13.65 4.51 39.76
C ASN A 93 14.44 3.25 40.11
N THR A 94 14.76 2.42 39.11
CA THR A 94 15.60 1.23 39.31
C THR A 94 17.02 1.62 39.71
N CYS A 95 17.64 2.60 39.05
CA CYS A 95 18.95 3.11 39.46
C CYS A 95 18.97 3.61 40.90
N ARG A 96 17.92 4.31 41.35
CA ARG A 96 17.80 4.77 42.75
C ARG A 96 17.83 3.63 43.77
N LYS A 97 17.29 2.44 43.44
CA LYS A 97 17.30 1.28 44.34
C LYS A 97 18.72 0.73 44.60
N PHE A 98 19.65 0.98 43.70
CA PHE A 98 21.05 0.56 43.83
C PHE A 98 21.93 1.62 44.53
N LEU A 99 21.35 2.74 44.98
CA LEU A 99 22.06 3.71 45.81
C LEU A 99 22.16 3.16 47.24
N VAL A 100 23.33 2.65 47.59
CA VAL A 100 23.64 2.16 48.94
C VAL A 100 24.27 3.29 49.76
N ALA A 101 23.76 3.51 50.98
CA ALA A 101 24.31 4.52 51.87
C ALA A 101 25.78 4.22 52.19
N GLY A 102 26.65 5.23 52.03
CA GLY A 102 28.09 5.11 52.31
C GLY A 102 28.95 4.57 51.15
N VAL A 103 28.36 4.17 50.03
CA VAL A 103 29.10 3.74 48.82
C VAL A 103 28.99 4.81 47.74
N GLN A 104 30.12 5.35 47.30
CA GLN A 104 30.16 6.37 46.24
C GLN A 104 30.05 5.70 44.86
N MET A 105 28.83 5.61 44.35
CA MET A 105 28.54 5.10 43.01
C MET A 105 28.68 6.20 41.95
N PRO A 106 29.13 5.88 40.72
CA PRO A 106 29.01 6.80 39.60
C PRO A 106 27.55 7.25 39.41
N PRO A 107 27.30 8.51 39.00
CA PRO A 107 25.93 8.95 38.73
C PRO A 107 25.32 8.06 37.63
N PRO A 108 24.02 7.72 37.74
CA PRO A 108 23.36 6.94 36.72
C PRO A 108 23.44 7.67 35.38
N GLN A 109 23.74 6.91 34.32
CA GLN A 109 23.78 7.48 32.98
C GLN A 109 22.39 8.05 32.62
N PRO A 110 22.32 9.16 31.87
CA PRO A 110 21.04 9.69 31.43
C PRO A 110 20.31 8.64 30.55
N PRO A 111 18.97 8.57 30.61
CA PRO A 111 18.21 7.72 29.72
C PRO A 111 18.56 8.02 28.25
N PRO A 112 18.60 7.00 27.37
CA PRO A 112 18.89 7.20 25.97
C PRO A 112 17.85 8.12 25.33
N GLN A 113 18.28 8.93 24.36
CA GLN A 113 17.35 9.80 23.62
C GLN A 113 16.31 8.96 22.87
N MET A 114 15.08 9.47 22.80
CA MET A 114 14.01 8.82 22.06
C MET A 114 14.34 8.80 20.56
N VAL A 115 14.31 7.61 19.96
CA VAL A 115 14.45 7.46 18.51
C VAL A 115 13.22 8.08 17.82
N PRO A 116 13.39 9.01 16.86
CA PRO A 116 12.28 9.71 16.25
C PRO A 116 11.41 8.78 15.39
N VAL A 117 10.09 9.05 15.40
CA VAL A 117 9.14 8.38 14.50
C VAL A 117 9.41 8.78 13.05
N PRO A 118 9.39 7.83 12.10
CA PRO A 118 9.60 8.10 10.68
C PRO A 118 8.65 9.14 10.08
N SER A 119 9.02 9.66 8.91
CA SER A 119 8.20 10.62 8.17
C SER A 119 6.93 9.98 7.60
N CYS A 120 5.92 10.80 7.28
CA CYS A 120 4.72 10.34 6.59
C CYS A 120 5.04 9.68 5.24
N GLY A 121 6.03 10.19 4.51
CA GLY A 121 6.49 9.59 3.25
C GLY A 121 6.98 8.16 3.44
N TRP A 122 7.76 7.89 4.49
CA TRP A 122 8.23 6.55 4.79
C TRP A 122 7.08 5.60 5.19
N LEU A 123 6.11 6.08 5.97
CA LEU A 123 4.90 5.32 6.32
C LEU A 123 4.09 4.95 5.08
N LEU A 124 3.94 5.89 4.13
CA LEU A 124 3.26 5.63 2.86
C LEU A 124 4.03 4.63 2.00
N SER A 125 5.35 4.77 1.88
CA SER A 125 6.18 3.82 1.12
C SER A 125 6.10 2.40 1.70
N THR A 126 6.14 2.25 3.03
CA THR A 126 5.99 0.94 3.69
C THR A 126 4.60 0.34 3.51
N TYR A 127 3.55 1.16 3.60
CA TYR A 127 2.19 0.73 3.32
C TYR A 127 1.99 0.26 1.88
N VAL A 128 2.56 0.99 0.93
CA VAL A 128 2.53 0.64 -0.49
C VAL A 128 3.28 -0.67 -0.73
N LEU A 129 4.47 -0.86 -0.13
CA LEU A 129 5.23 -2.11 -0.21
C LEU A 129 4.43 -3.30 0.34
N GLU A 130 3.72 -3.14 1.47
CA GLU A 130 2.83 -4.17 2.01
C GLU A 130 1.68 -4.47 1.05
N SER A 131 1.05 -3.44 0.50
CA SER A 131 -0.06 -3.58 -0.45
C SER A 131 0.37 -4.33 -1.72
N PHE A 132 1.59 -4.09 -2.20
CA PHE A 132 2.15 -4.80 -3.37
C PHE A 132 2.31 -6.31 -3.14
N THR A 133 2.47 -6.77 -1.89
CA THR A 133 2.53 -8.22 -1.63
C THR A 133 1.22 -8.93 -1.98
N ARG A 134 0.11 -8.21 -2.03
CA ARG A 134 -1.23 -8.71 -2.36
C ARG A 134 -1.69 -8.27 -3.74
N LEU A 135 -0.78 -7.77 -4.58
CA LEU A 135 -1.14 -7.22 -5.89
C LEU A 135 -1.89 -8.25 -6.76
N GLU A 136 -1.43 -9.50 -6.78
CA GLU A 136 -2.09 -10.56 -7.55
C GLU A 136 -3.50 -10.88 -7.03
N GLU A 137 -3.69 -10.93 -5.71
CA GLU A 137 -5.02 -11.10 -5.11
C GLU A 137 -5.94 -9.91 -5.46
N MET A 138 -5.41 -8.68 -5.37
CA MET A 138 -6.16 -7.47 -5.74
C MET A 138 -6.51 -7.47 -7.23
N LYS A 139 -5.57 -7.88 -8.09
CA LYS A 139 -5.78 -8.00 -9.53
C LYS A 139 -6.84 -9.04 -9.83
N ALA A 140 -6.75 -10.24 -9.25
CA ALA A 140 -7.74 -11.30 -9.37
C ALA A 140 -9.14 -10.80 -8.94
N LYS A 141 -9.21 -10.10 -7.81
CA LYS A 141 -10.45 -9.49 -7.31
C LYS A 141 -11.02 -8.49 -8.31
N VAL A 142 -10.22 -7.58 -8.84
CA VAL A 142 -10.66 -6.60 -9.86
C VAL A 142 -11.06 -7.28 -11.18
N THR A 143 -10.39 -8.35 -11.60
CA THR A 143 -10.79 -9.08 -12.80
C THR A 143 -12.08 -9.89 -12.60
N SER A 144 -12.44 -10.19 -11.36
CA SER A 144 -13.68 -10.88 -10.99
C SER A 144 -14.85 -9.93 -10.69
N THR A 145 -14.68 -8.61 -10.78
CA THR A 145 -15.78 -7.66 -10.62
C THR A 145 -16.51 -7.42 -11.95
N PHE A 146 -17.84 -7.42 -11.86
CA PHE A 146 -18.75 -7.14 -12.96
C PHE A 146 -19.82 -6.17 -12.49
N GLY A 147 -20.60 -5.63 -13.43
CA GLY A 147 -21.68 -4.71 -13.18
C GLY A 147 -22.68 -4.71 -14.32
N SER A 148 -23.94 -4.43 -14.00
CA SER A 148 -25.00 -4.24 -14.98
C SER A 148 -25.00 -2.82 -15.55
N ILE A 149 -24.56 -1.84 -14.74
CA ILE A 149 -24.50 -0.43 -15.10
C ILE A 149 -23.06 0.03 -14.92
N LEU A 150 -22.47 0.48 -16.01
CA LEU A 150 -21.09 0.94 -16.01
C LEU A 150 -21.03 2.46 -16.06
N LYS A 151 -20.04 3.01 -15.38
CA LYS A 151 -19.63 4.41 -15.51
C LYS A 151 -18.18 4.48 -15.94
N MET A 152 -17.91 5.22 -17.00
CA MET A 152 -16.58 5.57 -17.43
C MET A 152 -16.27 7.04 -17.11
N ASP A 153 -15.18 7.25 -16.37
CA ASP A 153 -14.61 8.58 -16.08
C ASP A 153 -13.22 8.70 -16.72
N SER A 154 -12.89 9.88 -17.23
CA SER A 154 -11.61 10.20 -17.86
C SER A 154 -11.03 11.49 -17.26
N THR A 155 -9.80 11.41 -16.74
CA THR A 155 -9.20 12.51 -15.99
C THR A 155 -7.71 12.72 -16.29
N ARG A 156 -7.31 13.99 -16.39
CA ARG A 156 -5.89 14.41 -16.39
C ARG A 156 -5.34 14.69 -14.99
N LYS A 157 -6.21 14.75 -13.97
CA LYS A 157 -5.79 15.20 -12.62
C LYS A 157 -4.87 14.18 -11.96
N LEU A 158 -5.08 12.90 -12.25
CA LEU A 158 -4.29 11.82 -11.66
C LEU A 158 -2.95 11.65 -12.36
N THR A 159 -2.90 11.81 -13.68
CA THR A 159 -1.65 11.73 -14.45
C THR A 159 -0.64 12.81 -14.07
N LYS A 160 -1.12 14.00 -13.69
CA LYS A 160 -0.27 15.08 -13.12
C LYS A 160 0.39 14.71 -11.79
N LYS A 161 -0.06 13.66 -11.11
CA LYS A 161 0.51 13.18 -9.84
C LYS A 161 1.51 12.03 -10.03
N LEU A 162 1.72 11.56 -11.26
CA LEU A 162 2.75 10.58 -11.56
C LEU A 162 4.13 11.21 -11.32
N ALA A 163 5.02 10.46 -10.70
CA ALA A 163 6.36 10.91 -10.30
C ALA A 163 7.39 9.83 -10.65
N GLY A 164 8.68 10.21 -10.66
CA GLY A 164 9.75 9.30 -11.03
C GLY A 164 9.81 9.05 -12.55
N ALA A 165 10.12 7.81 -12.95
CA ALA A 165 10.27 7.43 -14.35
C ALA A 165 8.99 7.60 -15.18
N ASP A 166 7.83 7.60 -14.53
CA ASP A 166 6.51 7.72 -15.16
C ASP A 166 5.98 9.15 -15.18
N ALA A 167 6.77 10.14 -14.73
CA ALA A 167 6.37 11.54 -14.78
C ALA A 167 6.21 12.01 -16.23
N GLY A 168 5.00 12.43 -16.62
CA GLY A 168 4.71 12.93 -17.96
C GLY A 168 4.56 11.86 -19.05
N THR A 169 4.67 10.57 -18.72
CA THR A 169 4.51 9.46 -19.68
C THR A 169 3.05 9.16 -20.03
N ALA A 170 2.13 9.51 -19.15
CA ALA A 170 0.70 9.48 -19.40
C ALA A 170 0.09 10.87 -19.25
N LEU A 171 -0.85 11.22 -20.11
CA LEU A 171 -1.57 12.50 -20.08
C LEU A 171 -3.01 12.31 -19.59
N TRP A 172 -3.58 11.13 -19.76
CA TRP A 172 -4.94 10.79 -19.37
C TRP A 172 -5.01 9.47 -18.61
N MET A 173 -5.96 9.39 -17.69
CA MET A 173 -6.40 8.15 -17.05
C MET A 173 -7.88 7.96 -17.34
N SER A 174 -8.24 6.83 -17.92
CA SER A 174 -9.64 6.44 -18.10
C SER A 174 -9.94 5.23 -17.23
N SER A 175 -11.03 5.29 -16.47
CA SER A 175 -11.45 4.24 -15.55
C SER A 175 -12.90 3.86 -15.77
N VAL A 176 -13.21 2.57 -15.64
CA VAL A 176 -14.57 2.04 -15.73
C VAL A 176 -14.92 1.43 -14.39
N GLY A 177 -16.05 1.83 -13.80
CA GLY A 177 -16.60 1.26 -12.58
C GLY A 177 -18.06 0.81 -12.72
N ASN A 178 -18.53 -0.01 -11.79
CA ASN A 178 -19.91 -0.50 -11.74
C ASN A 178 -20.82 0.33 -10.83
N GLU A 179 -22.09 -0.05 -10.77
CA GLU A 179 -23.14 0.52 -9.92
C GLU A 179 -22.79 0.52 -8.41
N LEU A 180 -21.89 -0.35 -7.97
CA LEU A 180 -21.44 -0.44 -6.58
C LEU A 180 -20.21 0.43 -6.29
N GLY A 181 -19.74 1.21 -7.26
CA GLY A 181 -18.54 2.03 -7.16
C GLY A 181 -17.23 1.21 -7.17
N GLN A 182 -17.27 -0.04 -7.61
CA GLN A 182 -16.08 -0.87 -7.79
C GLN A 182 -15.47 -0.60 -9.16
N VAL A 183 -14.15 -0.46 -9.22
CA VAL A 183 -13.42 -0.28 -10.48
C VAL A 183 -13.22 -1.62 -11.16
N LEU A 184 -13.56 -1.71 -12.44
CA LEU A 184 -13.42 -2.88 -13.30
C LEU A 184 -12.10 -2.85 -14.08
N MET A 185 -11.70 -1.67 -14.54
CA MET A 185 -10.46 -1.46 -15.28
C MET A 185 -10.05 0.01 -15.24
N SER A 186 -8.76 0.28 -15.38
CA SER A 186 -8.24 1.62 -15.62
C SER A 186 -7.06 1.57 -16.58
N VAL A 187 -6.99 2.52 -17.50
CA VAL A 187 -5.92 2.65 -18.49
C VAL A 187 -5.29 4.04 -18.41
N LEU A 188 -3.97 4.10 -18.59
CA LEU A 188 -3.20 5.34 -18.67
C LEU A 188 -2.75 5.53 -20.12
N THR A 189 -3.02 6.71 -20.69
CA THR A 189 -2.88 6.95 -22.12
C THR A 189 -2.22 8.31 -22.40
N ALA A 190 -1.54 8.42 -23.55
CA ALA A 190 -0.90 9.65 -23.98
C ALA A 190 -1.90 10.72 -24.45
N ALA A 191 -3.14 10.35 -24.75
CA ALA A 191 -4.20 11.28 -25.14
C ALA A 191 -5.56 10.77 -24.68
N GLU A 192 -6.53 11.69 -24.62
CA GLU A 192 -7.91 11.34 -24.37
C GLU A 192 -8.40 10.41 -25.48
N GLY A 193 -9.12 9.35 -25.15
CA GLY A 193 -9.67 8.45 -26.16
C GLY A 193 -8.72 7.36 -26.66
N TYR A 194 -7.40 7.54 -26.50
CA TYR A 194 -6.40 6.57 -26.95
C TYR A 194 -6.55 5.24 -26.18
N GLY A 195 -6.42 4.10 -26.85
CA GLY A 195 -6.51 2.78 -26.21
C GLY A 195 -7.89 2.39 -25.65
N LEU A 196 -8.92 3.28 -25.75
CA LEU A 196 -10.25 2.97 -25.25
C LEU A 196 -10.88 1.79 -25.98
N ARG A 197 -10.69 1.69 -27.30
CA ARG A 197 -11.23 0.56 -28.08
C ARG A 197 -10.70 -0.79 -27.60
N ASP A 198 -9.44 -0.86 -27.20
CA ASP A 198 -8.84 -2.10 -26.71
C ASP A 198 -9.29 -2.38 -25.27
N MET A 199 -9.43 -1.33 -24.45
CA MET A 199 -10.03 -1.43 -23.13
C MET A 199 -11.48 -1.96 -23.18
N THR A 200 -12.31 -1.43 -24.09
CA THR A 200 -13.71 -1.84 -24.23
C THR A 200 -13.81 -3.26 -24.76
N ARG A 201 -13.01 -3.62 -25.76
CA ARG A 201 -12.93 -4.98 -26.31
C ARG A 201 -12.54 -5.99 -25.23
N GLY A 202 -11.48 -5.71 -24.47
CA GLY A 202 -11.04 -6.57 -23.37
C GLY A 202 -12.10 -6.70 -22.27
N LEU A 203 -12.90 -5.65 -22.03
CA LEU A 203 -14.02 -5.74 -21.11
C LEU A 203 -15.15 -6.63 -21.64
N GLN A 204 -15.52 -6.50 -22.92
CA GLN A 204 -16.52 -7.38 -23.54
C GLN A 204 -16.09 -8.84 -23.51
N GLU A 205 -14.85 -9.12 -23.92
CA GLU A 205 -14.26 -10.46 -23.87
C GLU A 205 -14.30 -11.03 -22.44
N ARG A 206 -14.02 -10.20 -21.43
CA ARG A 206 -14.09 -10.61 -20.01
C ARG A 206 -15.49 -11.02 -19.59
N TYR A 207 -16.52 -10.26 -19.99
CA TYR A 207 -17.92 -10.61 -19.70
C TYR A 207 -18.33 -11.91 -20.40
N GLN A 208 -17.97 -12.06 -21.68
CA GLN A 208 -18.25 -13.26 -22.47
C GLN A 208 -17.59 -14.51 -21.88
N LEU A 209 -16.28 -14.45 -21.60
CA LEU A 209 -15.53 -15.58 -21.04
C LEU A 209 -16.03 -15.98 -19.66
N ALA A 210 -16.55 -15.05 -18.87
CA ALA A 210 -17.12 -15.31 -17.56
C ALA A 210 -18.58 -15.78 -17.60
N GLY A 211 -19.20 -15.87 -18.79
CA GLY A 211 -20.62 -16.18 -18.95
C GLY A 211 -21.53 -15.18 -18.25
N LYS A 212 -21.09 -13.92 -18.12
CA LYS A 212 -21.86 -12.84 -17.49
C LYS A 212 -22.63 -12.07 -18.55
N GLU A 213 -23.86 -11.70 -18.21
CA GLU A 213 -24.67 -10.85 -19.06
C GLU A 213 -23.96 -9.51 -19.34
N PRO A 214 -23.97 -9.03 -20.59
CA PRO A 214 -23.32 -7.78 -20.94
C PRO A 214 -23.93 -6.61 -20.17
N PRO A 215 -23.15 -5.53 -19.93
CA PRO A 215 -23.67 -4.34 -19.28
C PRO A 215 -24.81 -3.73 -20.10
N GLN A 216 -25.89 -3.32 -19.43
CA GLN A 216 -27.08 -2.77 -20.07
C GLN A 216 -26.89 -1.28 -20.42
N VAL A 217 -26.14 -0.56 -19.58
CA VAL A 217 -25.95 0.88 -19.72
C VAL A 217 -24.49 1.24 -19.44
N LEU A 218 -23.93 2.16 -20.24
CA LEU A 218 -22.66 2.80 -19.99
C LEU A 218 -22.84 4.32 -19.92
N TYR A 219 -22.59 4.90 -18.75
CA TYR A 219 -22.49 6.33 -18.55
C TYR A 219 -21.07 6.81 -18.87
N VAL A 220 -20.95 7.87 -19.65
CA VAL A 220 -19.68 8.52 -19.99
C VAL A 220 -19.80 10.01 -19.67
N ASP A 221 -18.83 10.56 -18.93
CA ASP A 221 -18.92 11.93 -18.41
C ASP A 221 -18.95 13.02 -19.51
N ARG A 222 -18.32 12.80 -20.68
CA ARG A 222 -18.28 13.74 -21.82
C ARG A 222 -18.26 13.03 -23.19
N ASP A 223 -18.72 13.72 -24.23
CA ASP A 223 -18.55 13.33 -25.65
C ASP A 223 -19.15 11.99 -26.10
N CYS A 224 -20.26 11.53 -25.51
CA CYS A 224 -21.01 10.34 -25.98
C CYS A 224 -21.40 10.37 -27.47
N CYS A 225 -21.38 11.56 -28.07
CA CYS A 225 -22.24 11.90 -29.19
C CYS A 225 -21.52 12.83 -30.21
N ARG A 226 -20.20 12.67 -30.41
CA ARG A 226 -19.51 13.38 -31.50
C ARG A 226 -19.99 12.86 -32.86
N ARG A 227 -20.53 13.75 -33.69
CA ARG A 227 -21.08 13.44 -35.03
C ARG A 227 -20.01 13.04 -36.07
N ASP A 228 -18.73 13.30 -35.82
CA ASP A 228 -17.64 13.17 -36.81
C ASP A 228 -16.94 11.79 -36.82
N GLY A 229 -17.58 10.71 -36.38
CA GLY A 229 -17.04 9.33 -36.55
C GLY A 229 -15.71 9.05 -35.82
N GLY A 230 -15.19 9.97 -35.03
CA GLY A 230 -14.06 9.74 -34.14
C GLY A 230 -14.43 8.73 -33.04
N THR A 231 -13.57 7.74 -32.80
CA THR A 231 -13.75 6.61 -31.86
C THR A 231 -14.43 7.01 -30.56
N CYS A 232 -15.74 6.77 -30.50
CA CYS A 232 -16.56 7.03 -29.32
C CYS A 232 -16.65 5.73 -28.52
N ALA A 233 -16.22 5.76 -27.25
CA ALA A 233 -16.17 4.58 -26.38
C ALA A 233 -17.54 3.89 -26.20
N ALA A 234 -18.63 4.64 -26.39
CA ALA A 234 -20.00 4.16 -26.27
C ALA A 234 -20.36 3.10 -27.32
N ALA A 235 -19.81 3.17 -28.54
CA ALA A 235 -20.14 2.23 -29.62
C ALA A 235 -19.51 0.84 -29.46
N ALA A 236 -18.62 0.65 -28.46
CA ALA A 236 -17.76 -0.53 -28.36
C ALA A 236 -18.02 -1.40 -27.13
N LEU A 237 -19.04 -1.09 -26.29
CA LEU A 237 -19.36 -1.88 -25.09
C LEU A 237 -20.72 -2.57 -25.15
N VAL A 238 -21.66 -2.06 -25.94
CA VAL A 238 -23.00 -2.64 -26.10
C VAL A 238 -23.06 -3.32 -27.47
N PRO A 239 -23.15 -4.65 -27.56
CA PRO A 239 -23.50 -5.28 -28.83
C PRO A 239 -24.92 -4.82 -29.23
N ALA A 240 -25.10 -4.49 -30.50
CA ALA A 240 -26.42 -4.24 -31.08
C ALA A 240 -27.31 -5.49 -31.00
#